data_AF-A0AAD7A5Y4-F1
#
_entry.id   AF-A0AAD7A5Y4-F1
#
_cell.length_a   1.000
_cell.length_b   1.000
_cell.length_c   1.000
_cell.angle_alpha   90.00
_cell.angle_beta   90.00
_cell.angle_gamma   90.00
#
_symmetry.space_group_name_H-M   'P 1'
#
loop_
_entity.id
_entity.type
_entity.pdbx_description
1 polymer ?
#
loop_
_entity_poly.entity_id
_entity_poly.type
_entity_poly.pdbx_seq_one_letter_code
_entity_poly.pdbx_strand_id
1 'polypeptide(L)'
;LAYQLALQVPELSKRKVNGHISRAIEKDSAIINWSCCNQLQQLIIEPCCNLTQPVSFVIDGLDECTGHDIQLLQEVVQSISGVVSRKHLPISFFVASRPES
;
A
#
# COMPACT_ATOMS: atom_id res chain seq x y z
N LEU A 1 -0.48 -1.70 -7.88
CA LEU A 1 -1.06 -0.72 -6.92
C LEU A 1 -0.23 0.58 -6.82
N ALA A 2 1.02 0.56 -6.34
CA ALA A 2 1.83 1.76 -6.13
C ALA A 2 1.98 2.68 -7.36
N TYR A 3 2.10 2.10 -8.57
CA TYR A 3 2.12 2.88 -9.81
C TYR A 3 0.82 3.70 -10.01
N GLN A 4 -0.35 3.08 -9.80
CA GLN A 4 -1.63 3.76 -9.93
C GLN A 4 -1.79 4.85 -8.88
N LEU A 5 -1.36 4.58 -7.65
CA LEU A 5 -1.32 5.56 -6.57
C LEU A 5 -0.50 6.80 -6.95
N ALA A 6 0.68 6.61 -7.55
CA ALA A 6 1.53 7.71 -8.03
C ALA A 6 0.88 8.54 -9.15
N LEU A 7 -0.02 7.95 -9.94
CA LEU A 7 -0.74 8.66 -11.00
C LEU A 7 -1.95 9.43 -10.47
N GLN A 8 -2.67 8.85 -9.51
CA GLN A 8 -3.94 9.37 -9.02
C GLN A 8 -3.80 10.35 -7.86
N VAL A 9 -2.73 10.25 -7.06
CA VAL A 9 -2.46 11.17 -5.94
C VAL A 9 -1.42 12.20 -6.39
N PRO A 10 -1.82 13.47 -6.62
CA PRO A 10 -0.91 14.49 -7.16
C PRO A 10 0.35 14.69 -6.31
N GLU A 11 0.21 14.57 -4.98
CA GLU A 11 1.30 14.69 -4.01
C GLU A 11 2.37 13.59 -4.15
N LEU A 12 2.00 12.43 -4.67
CA LEU A 12 2.91 11.29 -4.90
C LEU A 12 3.42 11.22 -6.34
N SER A 13 2.86 12.03 -7.23
CA SER A 13 3.15 12.00 -8.66
C SER A 13 4.50 12.63 -9.01
N LYS A 14 5.11 12.12 -10.09
CA LYS A 14 6.37 12.61 -10.70
C LYS A 14 6.36 14.10 -11.07
N ARG A 15 5.19 14.76 -11.11
CA ARG A 15 5.08 16.20 -11.43
C ARG A 15 5.60 17.10 -10.32
N LYS A 16 5.68 16.62 -9.07
CA LYS A 16 6.57 17.19 -8.06
C LYS A 16 7.91 16.48 -8.17
N VAL A 17 9.00 17.25 -8.21
CA VAL A 17 10.40 16.89 -8.53
C VAL A 17 11.02 15.78 -7.64
N ASN A 18 10.25 15.14 -6.75
CA ASN A 18 10.67 14.05 -5.86
C ASN A 18 9.53 13.06 -5.60
N GLY A 19 8.99 12.41 -6.64
CA GLY A 19 7.98 11.36 -6.45
C GLY A 19 8.54 10.22 -5.61
N HIS A 20 8.14 10.13 -4.33
CA HIS A 20 8.68 9.17 -3.34
C HIS A 20 8.72 7.72 -3.89
N ILE A 21 7.68 7.31 -4.61
CA ILE A 21 7.57 5.97 -5.22
C ILE A 21 8.59 5.77 -6.35
N SER A 22 8.79 6.78 -7.21
CA SER A 22 9.76 6.69 -8.31
C SER A 22 11.19 6.67 -7.78
N ARG A 23 11.48 7.48 -6.75
CA ARG A 23 12.77 7.50 -6.09
C ARG A 23 13.08 6.20 -5.35
N ALA A 24 12.07 5.54 -4.76
CA ALA A 24 12.24 4.22 -4.15
C ALA A 24 12.66 3.16 -5.20
N ILE A 25 11.99 3.15 -6.36
CA ILE A 25 12.30 2.23 -7.47
C ILE A 25 13.64 2.57 -8.15
N GLU A 26 13.97 3.84 -8.31
CA GLU A 26 15.26 4.28 -8.88
C GLU A 26 16.43 3.97 -7.94
N LYS A 27 16.22 4.12 -6.62
CA LYS A 27 17.22 3.80 -5.61
C LYS A 27 17.49 2.30 -5.54
N ASP A 28 16.45 1.48 -5.66
CA ASP A 28 16.58 0.03 -5.67
C ASP A 28 15.48 -0.60 -6.54
N SER A 29 15.85 -1.01 -7.75
CA SER A 29 14.93 -1.66 -8.68
C SER A 29 14.57 -3.07 -8.24
N ALA A 30 15.34 -3.70 -7.35
CA ALA A 30 15.03 -5.00 -6.79
C ALA A 30 13.85 -4.96 -5.82
N ILE A 31 13.37 -3.77 -5.44
CA ILE A 31 12.19 -3.60 -4.58
C ILE A 31 10.96 -4.34 -5.11
N ILE A 32 10.84 -4.49 -6.43
CA ILE A 32 9.74 -5.21 -7.10
C ILE A 32 9.75 -6.71 -6.77
N ASN A 33 10.91 -7.24 -6.37
CA ASN A 33 11.10 -8.64 -5.99
C ASN A 33 11.15 -8.84 -4.46
N TRP A 34 10.96 -7.78 -3.67
CA TRP A 34 10.92 -7.89 -2.22
C TRP A 34 9.62 -8.56 -1.75
N SER A 35 9.55 -8.96 -0.48
CA SER A 35 8.31 -9.45 0.11
C SER A 35 7.18 -8.41 -0.04
N CYS A 36 5.93 -8.89 -0.13
CA CYS A 36 4.76 -8.01 -0.26
C CYS A 36 4.71 -6.96 0.85
N CYS A 37 5.02 -7.35 2.09
CA CYS A 37 5.07 -6.46 3.25
C CYS A 37 6.11 -5.34 3.09
N ASN A 38 7.31 -5.66 2.61
CA ASN A 38 8.36 -4.66 2.38
C ASN A 38 7.98 -3.71 1.22
N GLN A 39 7.38 -4.25 0.15
CA GLN A 39 6.87 -3.43 -0.95
C GLN A 39 5.75 -2.49 -0.48
N LEU A 40 4.78 -3.00 0.27
CA LEU A 40 3.68 -2.23 0.84
C LEU A 40 4.19 -1.10 1.72
N GLN A 41 5.15 -1.40 2.60
CA GLN A 41 5.74 -0.39 3.47
C GLN A 41 6.43 0.73 2.68
N GLN A 42 7.34 0.38 1.76
CA GLN A 42 8.17 1.35 1.05
C GLN A 42 7.44 2.09 -0.07
N LEU A 43 6.51 1.44 -0.77
CA LEU A 43 5.89 1.97 -1.99
C LEU A 43 4.50 2.57 -1.75
N ILE A 44 3.87 2.31 -0.60
CA ILE A 44 2.52 2.79 -0.29
C ILE A 44 2.49 3.51 1.04
N ILE A 45 2.83 2.82 2.13
CA ILE A 45 2.65 3.36 3.48
C ILE A 45 3.56 4.58 3.74
N GLU A 46 4.87 4.44 3.52
CA GLU A 46 5.83 5.52 3.76
C GLU A 46 5.58 6.76 2.87
N PRO A 47 5.34 6.62 1.56
CA PRO A 47 4.96 7.75 0.71
C PRO A 47 3.70 8.46 1.21
N CYS A 48 2.72 7.71 1.70
CA CYS A 48 1.46 8.26 2.16
C CYS A 48 1.52 8.91 3.55
N CYS A 49 2.57 8.68 4.35
CA CYS A 49 2.69 9.25 5.70
C CYS A 49 2.70 10.78 5.74
N ASN A 50 3.13 11.43 4.66
CA ASN A 50 3.28 12.88 4.59
C ASN A 50 2.19 13.56 3.74
N LEU A 51 1.11 12.84 3.40
CA LEU A 51 0.03 13.41 2.61
C LEU A 51 -0.74 14.45 3.41
N THR A 52 -1.13 15.52 2.73
CA THR A 52 -2.00 16.53 3.32
C THR A 52 -3.48 16.14 3.26
N GLN A 53 -3.84 15.28 2.30
CA GLN A 53 -5.18 14.77 2.10
C GLN A 53 -5.25 13.26 2.38
N PRO A 54 -6.31 12.77 3.04
CA PRO A 54 -6.49 11.35 3.29
C PRO A 54 -6.68 10.56 2.00
N VAL A 55 -6.06 9.38 1.93
CA VAL A 55 -6.22 8.42 0.85
C VAL A 55 -6.85 7.15 1.39
N SER A 56 -7.91 6.70 0.73
CA SER A 56 -8.59 5.45 1.06
C SER A 56 -8.28 4.39 0.02
N PHE A 57 -7.87 3.22 0.50
CA PHE A 57 -7.70 2.02 -0.30
C PHE A 57 -8.91 1.11 -0.08
N VAL A 58 -9.47 0.59 -1.16
CA VAL A 58 -10.48 -0.47 -1.11
C VAL A 58 -9.83 -1.74 -1.63
N ILE A 59 -9.80 -2.77 -0.79
CA ILE A 59 -9.34 -4.11 -1.11
C ILE A 59 -10.59 -4.99 -1.17
N ASP A 60 -10.92 -5.48 -2.35
CA ASP A 60 -12.10 -6.32 -2.61
C ASP A 60 -11.66 -7.72 -3.04
N GLY A 61 -12.56 -8.71 -2.92
CA GLY A 61 -12.35 -10.08 -3.37
C GLY A 61 -11.40 -10.89 -2.48
N LEU A 62 -11.33 -10.61 -1.18
CA LEU A 62 -10.51 -11.41 -0.27
C LEU A 62 -10.93 -12.88 -0.18
N ASP A 63 -12.19 -13.18 -0.46
CA ASP A 63 -12.72 -14.55 -0.54
C ASP A 63 -12.06 -15.38 -1.65
N GLU A 64 -11.41 -14.74 -2.62
CA GLU A 64 -10.68 -15.41 -3.70
C GLU A 64 -9.27 -15.86 -3.25
N CYS A 65 -8.77 -15.40 -2.09
CA CYS A 65 -7.47 -15.80 -1.55
C CYS A 65 -7.56 -17.20 -0.92
N THR A 66 -6.75 -18.15 -1.40
CA THR A 66 -6.72 -19.53 -0.88
C THR A 66 -5.31 -20.00 -0.56
N GLY A 67 -5.18 -20.96 0.36
CA GLY A 67 -3.89 -21.58 0.70
C GLY A 67 -2.82 -20.57 1.12
N HIS A 68 -1.75 -20.46 0.32
CA HIS A 68 -0.63 -19.54 0.59
C HIS A 68 -1.06 -18.06 0.57
N ASP A 69 -2.11 -17.71 -0.16
CA ASP A 69 -2.56 -16.32 -0.28
C ASP A 69 -3.19 -15.80 1.02
N ILE A 70 -3.77 -16.69 1.84
CA ILE A 70 -4.34 -16.33 3.14
C ILE A 70 -3.25 -15.89 4.11
N GLN A 71 -2.11 -16.58 4.12
CA GLN A 71 -0.97 -16.21 4.96
C GLN A 71 -0.40 -14.85 4.53
N LEU A 72 -0.24 -14.64 3.22
CA LEU A 72 0.21 -13.35 2.68
C LEU A 72 -0.75 -12.22 3.05
N LEU A 73 -2.06 -12.47 2.93
CA LEU A 73 -3.10 -11.52 3.31
C LEU A 73 -3.03 -11.16 4.80
N GLN A 74 -2.84 -12.16 5.67
CA GLN A 74 -2.66 -11.94 7.10
C GLN A 74 -1.44 -11.06 7.39
N GLU A 75 -0.30 -11.33 6.73
CA GLU A 75 0.92 -10.51 6.87
C GLU A 75 0.70 -9.06 6.40
N VAL A 76 -0.01 -8.88 5.28
CA VAL A 76 -0.37 -7.55 4.76
C VAL A 76 -1.26 -6.78 5.74
N VAL A 77 -2.31 -7.42 6.25
CA VAL A 77 -3.24 -6.79 7.21
C VAL A 77 -2.52 -6.45 8.52
N GLN A 78 -1.65 -7.34 9.01
CA GLN A 78 -0.83 -7.06 10.19
C GLN A 78 0.12 -5.88 9.97
N SER A 79 0.77 -5.82 8.80
CA SER A 79 1.66 -4.71 8.43
C SER A 79 0.90 -3.38 8.39
N ILE A 80 -0.29 -3.36 7.79
CA ILE A 80 -1.16 -2.17 7.74
C ILE A 80 -1.57 -1.76 9.16
N SER A 81 -2.08 -2.71 9.95
CA SER A 81 -2.55 -2.45 11.31
C SER A 81 -1.45 -1.88 12.20
N GLY A 82 -0.23 -2.44 12.12
CA GLY A 82 0.92 -1.97 12.88
C GLY A 82 1.30 -0.52 12.57
N VAL A 83 1.04 -0.05 11.34
CA VAL A 83 1.39 1.32 10.93
C VAL A 83 0.26 2.30 11.23
N VAL A 84 -1.00 1.93 10.94
CA VAL A 84 -2.19 2.76 11.26
C VAL A 84 -2.32 2.97 12.78
N SER A 85 -1.91 1.99 13.59
CA SER A 85 -1.98 2.10 15.05
C SER A 85 -0.94 3.05 15.67
N ARG A 86 0.14 3.37 14.97
CA ARG A 86 1.29 4.13 15.54
C ARG A 86 1.22 5.64 15.28
N LYS A 87 0.42 6.09 14.30
CA LYS A 87 0.29 7.51 13.91
C LYS A 87 -1.11 7.78 13.37
N HIS A 88 -1.62 9.01 13.55
CA HIS A 88 -2.72 9.51 12.72
C HIS A 88 -2.21 9.67 11.29
N LEU A 89 -2.30 8.59 10.52
CA LEU A 89 -1.93 8.62 9.11
C LEU A 89 -3.14 9.06 8.30
N PRO A 90 -2.94 9.85 7.24
CA PRO A 90 -3.97 10.21 6.27
C PRO A 90 -4.25 9.01 5.34
N ILE A 91 -4.40 7.81 5.90
CA ILE A 91 -4.59 6.57 5.15
C ILE A 91 -5.66 5.74 5.82
N SER A 92 -6.61 5.25 5.04
CA SER A 92 -7.55 4.21 5.50
C SER A 92 -7.57 3.05 4.52
N PHE A 93 -7.79 1.85 5.05
CA PHE A 93 -7.97 0.63 4.27
C PHE A 93 -9.36 0.08 4.57
N PHE A 94 -10.17 -0.06 3.53
CA PHE A 94 -11.44 -0.76 3.56
C PHE A 94 -11.22 -2.12 2.93
N VAL A 95 -11.58 -3.14 3.67
CA VAL A 95 -11.34 -4.52 3.28
C VAL A 95 -12.71 -5.19 3.17
N ALA A 96 -13.02 -5.68 1.97
CA ALA A 96 -14.29 -6.30 1.64
C ALA A 96 -14.06 -7.72 1.11
N SER A 97 -14.96 -8.62 1.50
CA SER A 97 -15.08 -9.97 0.97
C SER A 97 -16.54 -10.25 0.70
N ARG A 98 -16.83 -11.13 -0.26
CA ARG A 98 -18.20 -11.60 -0.45
C ARG A 98 -18.53 -12.63 0.64
N PRO A 99 -19.76 -12.65 1.18
CA PRO A 99 -20.19 -13.75 2.02
C PRO A 99 -20.22 -15.02 1.15
N GLU A 100 -19.51 -16.06 1.58
CA GLU A 100 -19.66 -17.39 0.99
C GLU A 100 -21.12 -17.84 1.18
N SER A 101 -21.75 -18.27 0.09
CA SER A 101 -23.11 -18.84 0.09
C SER A 101 -23.05 -20.35 0.28
#